data_AF-A0A950WTA9-F1
#
_entry.id   AF-A0A950WTA9-F1
#
_cell.length_a   1.000
_cell.length_b   1.000
_cell.length_c   1.000
_cell.angle_alpha   90.00
_cell.angle_beta   90.00
_cell.angle_gamma   90.00
#
_symmetry.space_group_name_H-M   'P 1'
#
loop_
_entity.id
_entity.type
_entity.pdbx_description
1 polymer ?
#
loop_
_entity_poly.entity_id
_entity_poly.type
_entity_poly.pdbx_seq_one_letter_code
_entity_poly.pdbx_strand_id
1 'polypeptide(L)'
;MARQVVPSLSVERSLWDAGHDVIVGVDEVGRGAWAGPLTIGAAVLPRDKRVYKVRDSKMLTEKAREQLFDRIASWCVAWSVGHASQVECDLLGMSAAQRLAAKRAI
;
A
#
# COMPACT_ATOMS: atom_id res chain seq x y z
N MET A 1 25.16 -8.80 -12.33
CA MET A 1 24.23 -7.66 -12.22
C MET A 1 22.85 -8.21 -11.90
N ALA A 2 22.27 -7.86 -10.75
CA ALA A 2 20.92 -8.31 -10.40
C ALA A 2 19.91 -7.69 -11.40
N ARG A 3 19.10 -8.53 -12.04
CA ARG A 3 18.06 -8.12 -12.98
C ARG A 3 17.06 -7.24 -12.22
N GLN A 4 17.12 -5.93 -12.42
CA GLN A 4 16.20 -5.00 -11.77
C GLN A 4 14.81 -5.22 -12.35
N VAL A 5 13.95 -5.93 -11.60
CA VAL A 5 12.56 -6.19 -12.00
C VAL A 5 11.86 -4.85 -12.09
N VAL A 6 11.46 -4.47 -13.30
CA VAL A 6 10.71 -3.23 -13.52
C VAL A 6 9.30 -3.45 -12.95
N PRO A 7 8.80 -2.57 -12.06
CA PRO A 7 7.43 -2.68 -11.56
C PRO A 7 6.45 -2.71 -12.73
N SER A 8 5.58 -3.71 -12.75
CA SER A 8 4.63 -3.92 -13.83
C SER A 8 3.33 -4.48 -13.28
N LEU A 9 2.21 -4.18 -13.94
CA LEU A 9 0.90 -4.71 -13.58
C LEU A 9 0.67 -6.15 -14.07
N SER A 10 1.73 -6.97 -14.19
CA SER A 10 1.63 -8.30 -14.79
C SER A 10 0.81 -9.26 -13.92
N VAL A 11 0.98 -9.18 -12.60
CA VAL A 11 0.24 -9.99 -11.63
C VAL A 11 -1.23 -9.58 -11.62
N GLU A 12 -1.49 -8.27 -11.58
CA GLU A 12 -2.83 -7.70 -11.56
C GLU A 12 -3.59 -8.04 -12.84
N ARG A 13 -2.92 -7.99 -14.00
CA ARG A 13 -3.49 -8.47 -15.27
C ARG A 13 -3.88 -9.94 -15.23
N SER A 14 -3.00 -10.79 -14.72
CA SER A 14 -3.32 -12.22 -14.59
C SER A 14 -4.53 -12.47 -13.69
N LEU A 15 -4.72 -11.66 -12.64
CA LEU A 15 -5.87 -11.77 -11.75
C LEU A 15 -7.17 -11.26 -12.40
N TRP A 16 -7.10 -10.16 -13.16
CA TRP A 16 -8.23 -9.69 -13.97
C TRP A 16 -8.62 -10.72 -15.05
N ASP A 17 -7.65 -11.32 -15.71
CA ASP A 17 -7.88 -12.35 -16.74
C ASP A 17 -8.45 -13.65 -16.14
N ALA A 18 -8.16 -13.93 -14.86
CA ALA A 18 -8.78 -15.02 -14.09
C ALA A 18 -10.22 -14.72 -13.64
N GLY A 19 -10.75 -13.52 -13.92
CA GLY A 19 -12.13 -13.13 -13.60
C GLY A 19 -12.30 -12.44 -12.24
N HIS A 20 -11.23 -11.99 -11.60
CA HIS A 20 -11.35 -11.15 -10.40
C HIS A 20 -11.65 -9.70 -10.78
N ASP A 21 -12.74 -9.13 -10.25
CA ASP A 21 -13.15 -7.77 -10.59
C ASP A 21 -12.33 -6.69 -9.88
N VAL A 22 -12.03 -6.90 -8.60
CA VAL A 22 -11.38 -5.92 -7.73
C VAL A 22 -10.03 -6.43 -7.26
N ILE A 23 -8.99 -5.65 -7.52
CA ILE A 23 -7.62 -5.92 -7.09
C ILE A 23 -7.17 -4.81 -6.16
N VAL A 24 -6.76 -5.20 -4.96
CA VAL A 24 -6.30 -4.28 -3.91
C VAL A 24 -4.82 -4.53 -3.64
N GLY A 25 -4.00 -3.49 -3.83
CA GLY A 25 -2.63 -3.47 -3.34
C GLY A 25 -2.63 -3.06 -1.87
N VAL A 26 -1.88 -3.79 -1.04
CA VAL A 26 -1.78 -3.55 0.40
C VAL A 26 -0.31 -3.50 0.80
N ASP A 27 0.07 -2.50 1.60
CA ASP A 27 1.43 -2.35 2.12
C ASP A 27 1.42 -1.77 3.54
N GLU A 28 2.48 -2.05 4.32
CA GLU A 28 2.61 -1.60 5.70
C GLU A 28 3.75 -0.59 5.94
N VAL A 29 3.56 0.24 6.96
CA VAL A 29 4.60 1.10 7.51
C VAL A 29 4.52 1.13 9.04
N GLY A 30 5.66 1.26 9.71
CA GLY A 30 5.74 1.38 11.18
C GLY A 30 6.01 0.07 11.93
N ARG A 31 6.14 -1.08 11.24
CA ARG A 31 6.40 -2.37 11.91
C ARG A 31 7.71 -2.41 12.73
N GLY A 32 8.75 -1.71 12.28
CA GLY A 32 10.04 -1.61 12.98
C GLY A 32 10.23 -0.29 13.73
N ALA A 33 9.19 0.55 13.81
CA ALA A 33 9.28 1.82 14.51
C ALA A 33 9.25 1.59 16.03
N TRP A 34 10.00 2.40 16.77
CA TRP A 34 10.01 2.38 18.24
C TRP A 34 8.77 3.05 18.84
N ALA A 35 8.13 3.94 18.09
CA ALA A 35 6.97 4.69 18.54
C ALA A 35 6.02 4.98 17.36
N GLY A 36 4.75 5.21 17.69
CA GLY A 36 3.70 5.45 16.71
C GLY A 36 2.94 4.18 16.31
N PRO A 37 1.87 4.34 15.50
CA PRO A 37 1.02 3.22 15.10
C PRO A 37 1.67 2.39 13.99
N LEU A 38 1.29 1.12 13.93
CA LEU A 38 1.42 0.32 12.71
C LEU A 38 0.31 0.74 11.74
N THR A 39 0.68 1.07 10.51
CA THR A 39 -0.26 1.59 9.50
C THR A 39 -0.24 0.72 8.26
N ILE A 40 -1.43 0.43 7.72
CA ILE A 40 -1.65 -0.30 6.49
C ILE A 40 -2.35 0.63 5.50
N GLY A 41 -1.78 0.80 4.30
CA GLY A 41 -2.47 1.42 3.18
C GLY A 41 -3.07 0.36 2.27
N ALA A 42 -4.31 0.58 1.84
CA ALA A 42 -4.97 -0.24 0.83
C ALA A 42 -5.39 0.63 -0.35
N ALA A 43 -5.09 0.19 -1.57
CA ALA A 43 -5.41 0.93 -2.78
C ALA A 43 -5.99 0.00 -3.85
N VAL A 44 -7.18 0.33 -4.36
CA VAL A 44 -7.81 -0.36 -5.48
C VAL A 44 -7.23 0.16 -6.78
N LEU A 45 -6.63 -0.74 -7.57
CA LEU A 45 -5.98 -0.37 -8.83
C LEU A 45 -7.01 -0.27 -9.98
N PRO A 46 -6.95 0.76 -10.82
CA PRO A 46 -7.76 0.83 -12.04
C PRO A 46 -7.23 -0.12 -13.11
N ARG A 47 -8.13 -0.76 -13.84
CA ARG A 47 -7.81 -1.72 -14.91
C ARG A 47 -7.16 -1.07 -16.13
N ASP A 48 -7.63 0.12 -16.51
CA ASP A 48 -7.32 0.72 -17.82
C ASP A 48 -6.32 1.88 -17.77
N LYS A 49 -5.83 2.24 -16.58
CA LYS A 49 -4.98 3.41 -16.37
C LYS A 49 -3.64 3.00 -15.78
N ARG A 50 -2.54 3.54 -16.29
CA ARG A 50 -1.20 3.42 -15.68
C ARG A 50 -0.80 4.71 -14.99
N VAL A 51 -0.19 4.63 -13.81
CA VAL A 51 0.55 5.77 -13.24
C VAL A 51 2.03 5.61 -13.52
N TYR A 52 2.56 6.60 -14.21
CA TYR A 52 4.00 6.75 -14.41
C TYR A 52 4.63 7.44 -13.21
N LYS A 53 5.83 6.97 -12.83
CA LYS A 53 6.70 7.50 -11.75
C LYS A 53 6.33 7.12 -10.32
N VAL A 54 5.52 6.06 -10.09
CA VAL A 54 5.40 5.41 -8.77
C VAL A 54 6.56 4.44 -8.55
N ARG A 55 7.81 4.90 -8.76
CA ARG A 55 8.99 4.05 -8.53
C ARG A 55 9.74 4.56 -7.31
N ASP A 56 9.59 3.79 -6.25
CA ASP A 56 10.30 3.84 -4.97
C ASP A 56 10.17 5.15 -4.19
N SER A 57 9.23 5.15 -3.25
CA SER A 57 9.02 6.25 -2.32
C SER A 57 10.24 6.51 -1.44
N LYS A 58 11.22 5.58 -1.37
CA LYS A 58 12.44 5.74 -0.57
C LYS A 58 13.48 6.67 -1.19
N MET A 59 13.34 7.02 -2.47
CA MET A 59 14.20 8.00 -3.16
C MET A 59 13.57 9.40 -3.26
N LEU A 60 12.36 9.58 -2.73
CA LEU A 60 11.62 10.84 -2.81
C LEU A 60 11.72 11.59 -1.49
N THR A 61 11.92 12.91 -1.59
CA THR A 61 11.77 13.82 -0.44
C THR A 61 10.33 13.78 0.08
N GLU A 62 10.12 14.16 1.33
CA GLU A 62 8.78 14.28 1.94
C GLU A 62 7.82 15.08 1.04
N LYS A 63 8.25 16.27 0.62
CA LYS A 63 7.49 17.13 -0.31
C LYS A 63 7.15 16.45 -1.64
N ALA A 64 8.07 15.68 -2.20
CA ALA A 64 7.81 14.94 -3.45
C ALA A 64 6.82 13.77 -3.23
N ARG A 65 6.80 13.18 -2.04
CA ARG A 65 5.84 12.14 -1.65
C ARG A 65 4.43 12.70 -1.48
N GLU A 66 4.30 13.85 -0.82
CA GLU A 66 3.01 14.55 -0.68
C GLU A 66 2.42 14.93 -2.04
N GLN A 67 3.22 15.51 -2.93
CA GLN A 67 2.78 15.83 -4.29
C GLN A 67 2.39 14.58 -5.10
N LEU A 68 3.05 13.44 -4.83
CA LEU A 68 2.72 12.18 -5.49
C LEU A 68 1.43 11.57 -4.93
N PHE A 69 1.13 11.79 -3.64
CA PHE A 69 -0.06 11.26 -2.99
C PHE A 69 -1.33 11.69 -3.71
N ASP A 70 -1.54 12.99 -3.94
CA ASP A 70 -2.76 13.47 -4.62
C ASP A 70 -2.94 12.85 -6.01
N ARG A 71 -1.83 12.65 -6.72
CA ARG A 71 -1.84 12.02 -8.05
C ARG A 71 -2.16 10.53 -8.00
N ILE A 72 -1.69 9.81 -6.97
CA ILE A 72 -2.00 8.39 -6.78
C ILE A 72 -3.43 8.24 -6.28
N ALA A 73 -3.83 9.02 -5.28
CA ALA A 73 -5.17 9.04 -4.70
C ALA A 73 -6.25 9.29 -5.76
N SER A 74 -6.01 10.23 -6.68
CA SER A 74 -6.92 10.51 -7.81
C SER A 74 -6.87 9.47 -8.94
N TRP A 75 -5.80 8.69 -9.03
CA TRP A 75 -5.70 7.60 -10.00
C TRP A 75 -6.37 6.32 -9.51
N CYS A 76 -6.23 6.00 -8.22
CA CYS A 76 -6.85 4.84 -7.60
C CYS A 76 -8.38 4.92 -7.72
N VAL A 77 -9.02 3.77 -7.85
CA VAL A 77 -10.51 3.71 -7.85
C VAL A 77 -11.04 4.04 -6.47
N ALA A 78 -10.38 3.51 -5.44
CA ALA A 78 -10.58 3.81 -4.04
C ALA A 78 -9.29 3.53 -3.28
N TRP A 79 -9.12 4.17 -2.13
CA TRP A 79 -8.01 3.89 -1.23
C TRP A 79 -8.46 4.18 0.20
N SER A 80 -7.73 3.61 1.15
CA SER A 80 -8.02 3.69 2.57
C SER A 80 -6.76 3.42 3.38
N VAL A 81 -6.80 3.83 4.65
CA VAL A 81 -5.71 3.60 5.58
C VAL A 81 -6.29 3.04 6.87
N GLY A 82 -5.68 1.98 7.37
CA GLY A 82 -6.01 1.37 8.65
C GLY A 82 -4.83 1.43 9.60
N HIS A 83 -5.09 1.69 10.87
CA HIS A 83 -4.07 1.82 11.90
C HIS A 83 -4.28 0.80 13.02
N ALA A 84 -3.19 0.31 13.59
CA ALA A 84 -3.17 -0.28 14.92
C ALA A 84 -2.27 0.59 15.80
N SER A 85 -2.81 1.12 16.89
CA SER A 85 -2.05 1.95 17.83
C SER A 85 -0.91 1.16 18.47
N GLN A 86 0.09 1.87 19.01
CA GLN A 86 1.17 1.28 19.78
C GLN A 86 0.65 0.44 20.95
N VAL A 87 -0.44 0.87 21.61
CA VAL A 87 -1.09 0.13 22.71
C VAL A 87 -1.66 -1.19 22.20
N GLU A 88 -2.30 -1.19 21.03
CA GLU A 88 -2.80 -2.41 20.41
C GLU A 88 -1.66 -3.32 19.94
N CYS A 89 -0.55 -2.76 19.44
CA CYS A 89 0.65 -3.50 19.07
C CYS A 89 1.26 -4.23 20.28
N ASP A 90 1.38 -3.55 21.41
CA ASP A 90 1.92 -4.12 22.65
C ASP A 90 1.01 -5.22 23.21
N LEU A 91 -0.32 -5.02 23.17
CA LEU A 91 -1.30 -5.97 23.69
C LEU A 91 -1.49 -7.21 22.82
N LEU A 92 -1.52 -7.05 21.50
CA LEU A 92 -1.87 -8.11 20.56
C LEU A 92 -0.63 -8.80 19.95
N GLY A 93 0.52 -8.15 20.03
CA GLY A 93 1.70 -8.50 19.24
C GLY A 93 1.58 -8.09 17.76
N MET A 94 2.73 -7.93 17.11
CA MET A 94 2.83 -7.32 15.78
C MET A 94 2.01 -8.03 14.69
N SER A 95 1.97 -9.37 14.67
CA SER A 95 1.25 -10.11 13.64
C SER A 95 -0.27 -9.93 13.75
N ALA A 96 -0.82 -9.86 14.97
CA ALA A 96 -2.24 -9.64 15.18
C ALA A 96 -2.63 -8.17 14.97
N ALA A 97 -1.78 -7.24 15.40
CA ALA A 97 -1.93 -5.82 15.12
C ALA A 97 -1.91 -5.52 13.61
N GLN A 98 -1.05 -6.17 12.82
CA GLN A 98 -1.02 -6.04 11.37
C GLN A 98 -2.33 -6.50 10.72
N ARG A 99 -2.88 -7.64 11.18
CA ARG A 99 -4.20 -8.12 10.72
C ARG A 99 -5.32 -7.15 11.11
N LEU A 100 -5.25 -6.55 12.30
CA LEU A 100 -6.23 -5.56 12.76
C LEU A 100 -6.18 -4.29 11.90
N ALA A 101 -4.98 -3.75 11.64
CA ALA A 101 -4.79 -2.60 10.76
C ALA A 101 -5.26 -2.90 9.33
N ALA A 102 -4.98 -4.09 8.79
CA ALA A 102 -5.46 -4.49 7.47
C ALA A 102 -6.99 -4.57 7.40
N LYS A 103 -7.66 -5.12 8.43
CA LYS A 103 -9.14 -5.14 8.54
C LYS A 103 -9.76 -3.74 8.69
N ARG A 104 -9.00 -2.75 9.14
CA ARG A 104 -9.45 -1.36 9.22
C ARG A 104 -9.24 -0.63 7.90
N ALA A 105 -8.28 -1.07 7.10
CA ALA A 105 -8.04 -0.54 5.77
C ALA A 105 -9.06 -1.08 4.76
N ILE A 106 -9.37 -2.38 4.79
CA ILE A 106 -10.29 -3.04 3.85
C ILE A 106 -11.71 -3.03 4.39
#